data_AF-A0A2T1CFD7-F1
#
_entry.id   AF-A0A2T1CFD7-F1
#
_cell.length_a   1.000
_cell.length_b   1.000
_cell.length_c   1.000
_cell.angle_alpha   90.00
_cell.angle_beta   90.00
_cell.angle_gamma   90.00
#
_symmetry.space_group_name_H-M   'P 1'
#
loop_
_entity.id
_entity.type
_entity.pdbx_description
1 polymer ?
#
loop_
_entity_poly.entity_id
_entity_poly.type
_entity_poly.pdbx_seq_one_letter_code
_entity_poly.pdbx_strand_id
1 'polypeptide(L)' 'MNKPEFFVTPGYGKYMLNELHYSQAVKSGDRIEISGQGGWDDNLQIPESLEDEIAQAFRNVERTLAIAGASWEHVI' A
#
# COMPACT_ATOMS: atom_id res chain seq x y z
N MET A 1 18.20 17.71 2.19
CA MET A 1 17.33 16.61 1.74
C MET A 1 16.40 16.28 2.88
N ASN A 2 15.08 16.20 2.63
CA ASN A 2 14.15 15.78 3.68
C ASN A 2 14.40 14.31 4.01
N LYS A 3 14.35 13.95 5.29
CA LYS A 3 14.52 12.57 5.74
C LYS A 3 13.33 11.74 5.23
N PRO A 4 13.56 10.59 4.56
CA PRO A 4 12.46 9.74 4.13
C PRO A 4 11.73 9.15 5.33
N GLU A 5 10.40 9.14 5.25
CA GLU A 5 9.50 8.49 6.21
C GLU A 5 8.87 7.27 5.55
N PHE A 6 8.93 6.11 6.21
CA PHE A 6 8.46 4.84 5.67
C PHE A 6 7.19 4.39 6.39
N PHE A 7 6.22 3.90 5.62
CA PHE A 7 4.91 3.50 6.11
C PHE A 7 4.62 2.05 5.73
N VAL A 8 4.03 1.33 6.68
CA VAL A 8 3.66 -0.08 6.56
C VAL A 8 2.14 -0.17 6.66
N THR A 9 1.49 -0.68 5.61
CA THR A 9 0.04 -0.82 5.62
C THR A 9 -0.36 -1.87 6.67
N PRO A 10 -1.27 -1.55 7.61
CA PRO A 10 -1.71 -2.51 8.63
C PRO A 10 -2.26 -3.79 7.99
N GLY A 11 -1.99 -4.95 8.60
CA GLY A 11 -2.33 -6.26 8.03
C GLY A 11 -1.15 -6.81 7.22
N TYR A 12 -1.37 -7.03 5.92
CA TYR A 12 -0.39 -7.66 5.01
C TYR A 12 0.98 -6.97 5.01
N GLY A 13 1.03 -5.65 5.22
CA GLY A 13 2.27 -4.89 5.13
C GLY A 13 3.32 -5.31 6.17
N LYS A 14 2.89 -5.71 7.38
CA LYS A 14 3.83 -6.18 8.42
C LYS A 14 4.54 -7.46 8.00
N TYR A 15 3.80 -8.40 7.43
CA TYR A 15 4.37 -9.64 6.88
C TYR A 15 5.33 -9.32 5.74
N MET A 16 4.91 -8.50 4.78
CA MET A 16 5.72 -8.14 3.63
C MET A 16 7.00 -7.37 4.01
N LEU A 17 6.96 -6.52 5.03
CA LEU A 17 8.17 -5.88 5.55
C LEU A 17 9.14 -6.92 6.13
N ASN A 18 8.63 -7.88 6.89
CA ASN A 18 9.47 -8.90 7.55
C ASN A 18 10.08 -9.87 6.55
N GLU A 19 9.29 -10.36 5.60
CA GLU A 19 9.69 -11.43 4.66
C GLU A 19 10.30 -10.91 3.36
N LEU A 20 9.83 -9.74 2.88
CA LEU A 20 10.22 -9.19 1.58
C LEU A 20 11.00 -7.87 1.70
N HIS A 21 11.23 -7.38 2.91
CA HIS A 21 12.12 -6.26 3.23
C HIS A 21 11.81 -4.95 2.50
N TYR A 22 10.52 -4.65 2.28
CA TYR A 22 10.07 -3.38 1.71
C TYR A 22 8.91 -2.77 2.51
N SER A 23 8.77 -1.46 2.43
CA SER A 23 7.64 -0.70 3.00
C SER A 23 6.62 -0.37 1.93
N GLN A 24 5.33 -0.37 2.26
CA GLN A 24 4.27 -0.13 1.27
C GLN A 24 4.28 1.31 0.75
N ALA A 25 4.72 2.29 1.55
CA ALA A 25 4.93 3.65 1.08
C ALA A 25 6.18 4.31 1.67
N VAL A 26 6.74 5.25 0.92
CA VAL A 26 7.76 6.19 1.39
C VAL A 26 7.33 7.62 1.07
N LYS A 27 7.48 8.53 2.03
CA LYS A 27 7.27 9.96 1.84
C LYS A 27 8.61 10.67 1.86
N SER A 28 8.86 11.50 0.83
CA SER A 28 10.05 12.34 0.72
C SER A 28 9.63 13.75 0.33
N GLY A 29 9.57 14.64 1.33
CA GLY A 29 8.95 15.96 1.17
C GLY A 29 7.46 15.84 0.84
N ASP A 30 7.05 16.40 -0.30
CA ASP A 30 5.65 16.43 -0.73
C ASP A 30 5.28 15.28 -1.68
N ARG A 31 6.23 14.38 -1.98
CA ARG A 31 6.00 13.19 -2.81
C ARG A 31 5.84 11.97 -1.93
N ILE A 32 4.79 11.20 -2.20
CA ILE A 32 4.60 9.85 -1.69
C ILE A 32 4.81 8.89 -2.86
N GLU A 33 5.65 7.88 -2.64
CA GLU A 33 5.81 6.76 -3.54
C GLU A 33 5.24 5.52 -2.85
N ILE A 34 4.29 4.86 -3.51
CA ILE A 34 3.74 3.59 -3.02
C ILE A 34 4.31 2.44 -3.83
N SER A 35 4.52 1.31 -3.18
CA SER A 35 4.74 0.04 -3.87
C SER A 35 3.46 -0.42 -4.55
N GLY A 36 3.58 -1.29 -5.55
CA GLY A 36 2.42 -1.91 -6.19
C GLY A 36 1.55 -2.65 -5.17
N GLN A 37 0.23 -2.42 -5.21
CA GLN A 37 -0.74 -3.11 -4.37
C GLN A 37 -1.55 -4.08 -5.23
N GLY A 38 -1.61 -5.34 -4.84
CA GLY A 38 -2.44 -6.34 -5.50
C GLY A 38 -3.70 -6.66 -4.70
N GLY A 39 -4.54 -7.50 -5.27
CA GLY A 39 -5.88 -7.80 -4.77
C GLY A 39 -5.93 -8.82 -3.64
N TRP A 40 -5.00 -8.76 -2.69
CA TRP A 40 -4.97 -9.69 -1.56
C TRP A 40 -5.62 -9.12 -0.29
N ASP A 41 -6.09 -9.99 0.59
CA ASP A 41 -6.51 -9.64 1.95
C ASP A 41 -5.31 -9.59 2.93
N ASP A 42 -5.59 -9.37 4.22
CA ASP A 42 -4.55 -9.31 5.26
C ASP A 42 -3.85 -10.65 5.53
N ASN A 43 -4.44 -11.76 5.06
CA ASN A 43 -3.89 -13.12 5.12
C ASN A 43 -3.28 -13.55 3.77
N LEU A 44 -3.06 -12.60 2.86
CA LEU A 44 -2.53 -12.82 1.52
C LEU A 44 -3.38 -13.75 0.64
N GLN A 45 -4.68 -13.84 0.91
CA GLN A 45 -5.64 -14.57 0.08
C GLN A 45 -6.11 -13.68 -1.08
N ILE A 46 -6.19 -14.25 -2.26
CA ILE A 46 -6.64 -13.58 -3.49
C ILE A 46 -8.08 -14.04 -3.78
N PRO A 47 -9.02 -13.11 -4.04
CA PRO A 47 -10.38 -13.46 -4.49
C PRO A 47 -10.38 -14.33 -5.76
N GLU A 48 -11.38 -15.19 -5.92
CA GLU A 48 -11.52 -16.02 -7.12
C GLU A 48 -11.95 -15.21 -8.36
N SER A 49 -12.78 -14.18 -8.18
CA SER A 49 -13.20 -13.29 -9.25
C SER A 49 -12.12 -12.24 -9.53
N LEU A 50 -11.81 -12.06 -10.81
CA LEU A 50 -10.89 -11.02 -11.27
C LEU A 50 -11.42 -9.62 -10.91
N GLU A 51 -12.73 -9.41 -11.02
CA GLU A 51 -13.37 -8.15 -10.64
C GLU A 51 -13.16 -7.83 -9.16
N ASP A 52 -13.28 -8.85 -8.29
CA ASP A 52 -13.05 -8.70 -6.86
C ASP A 52 -11.58 -8.50 -6.51
N GLU A 53 -10.65 -9.19 -7.21
CA GLU A 53 -9.22 -8.97 -7.08
C GLU A 53 -8.85 -7.52 -7.44
N ILE A 54 -9.35 -7.03 -8.58
CA ILE A 54 -9.14 -5.63 -9.01
C ILE A 54 -9.69 -4.69 -7.94
N ALA A 55 -10.94 -4.86 -7.52
CA ALA A 55 -11.53 -4.00 -6.50
C ALA A 55 -10.73 -4.03 -5.18
N GLN A 56 -10.21 -5.18 -4.79
CA GLN A 56 -9.36 -5.32 -3.60
C GLN A 56 -8.02 -4.60 -3.77
N ALA A 57 -7.42 -4.64 -4.96
CA ALA A 57 -6.18 -3.93 -5.24
C ALA A 57 -6.36 -2.42 -5.07
N PHE A 58 -7.46 -1.86 -5.59
CA PHE A 58 -7.80 -0.44 -5.39
C PHE A 58 -8.04 -0.11 -3.91
N ARG A 59 -8.74 -0.97 -3.15
CA ARG A 59 -8.87 -0.78 -1.69
C ARG A 59 -7.51 -0.80 -0.97
N ASN A 60 -6.58 -1.64 -1.40
CA ASN A 60 -5.24 -1.70 -0.82
C ASN A 60 -4.39 -0.46 -1.17
N VAL A 61 -4.56 0.12 -2.36
CA VAL A 61 -3.99 1.44 -2.70
C VAL A 61 -4.53 2.50 -1.75
N GLU A 62 -5.85 2.56 -1.55
CA GLU A 62 -6.47 3.53 -0.64
C GLU A 62 -5.94 3.42 0.79
N ARG A 63 -5.87 2.20 1.34
CA ARG A 63 -5.30 1.93 2.67
C ARG A 63 -3.85 2.40 2.78
N THR A 64 -3.06 2.19 1.74
CA THR A 64 -1.64 2.57 1.68
C THR A 64 -1.46 4.09 1.56
N LEU A 65 -2.32 4.78 0.80
CA LEU A 65 -2.33 6.23 0.73
C LEU A 65 -2.71 6.83 2.09
N ALA A 66 -3.77 6.30 2.72
CA ALA A 66 -4.29 6.82 3.98
C ALA A 66 -3.24 6.80 5.12
N ILE A 67 -2.43 5.74 5.21
CA ILE A 67 -1.39 5.65 6.25
C ILE A 67 -0.25 6.67 6.03
N ALA A 68 0.00 7.08 4.78
CA ALA A 68 0.95 8.12 4.43
C ALA A 68 0.34 9.54 4.48
N GLY A 69 -0.92 9.68 4.90
CA GLY A 69 -1.63 10.95 4.99
C GLY A 69 -2.13 11.49 3.65
N ALA A 70 -2.41 10.62 2.69
CA ALA A 70 -2.94 10.96 1.37
C ALA A 70 -4.26 10.21 1.05
N SER A 71 -4.87 10.56 -0.06
CA SER A 71 -6.08 9.95 -0.62
C SER A 71 -5.96 9.84 -2.14
N TRP A 72 -6.94 9.21 -2.79
CA TRP A 72 -7.02 9.12 -4.26
C TRP A 72 -6.94 10.47 -4.99
N GLU A 73 -7.40 11.54 -4.34
CA GLU A 73 -7.36 12.92 -4.88
C GLU A 73 -5.94 13.42 -5.14
N HIS A 74 -4.94 12.78 -4.53
CA HIS A 74 -3.54 13.15 -4.60
C HIS A 74 -2.75 12.32 -5.64
N VAL A 75 -3.40 11.37 -6.33
CA VAL A 75 -2.76 10.50 -7.33
C VAL A 75 -2.62 11.25 -8.67
N ILE A 76 -1.40 11.29 -9.22
CA ILE A 76 -1.02 12.00 -10.46
C ILE A 76 -0.20 11.12 -11.42
#